data_AF-A0A9P4X660-F1
#
_entry.id   AF-A0A9P4X660-F1
#
_cell.length_a   1.000
_cell.length_b   1.000
_cell.length_c   1.000
_cell.angle_alpha   90.00
_cell.angle_beta   90.00
_cell.angle_gamma   90.00
#
_symmetry.space_group_name_H-M   'P 1'
#
loop_
_entity.id
_entity.type
_entity.pdbx_description
1 polymer ?
#
loop_
_entity_poly.entity_id
_entity_poly.type
_entity_poly.pdbx_seq_one_letter_code
_entity_poly.pdbx_strand_id
1 'polypeptide(L)'
;MASITEASLREAITQRLGAIHVEVTDMSGGCGQAFTSLIVSPQFQDLKSLKRHRLVNTALKDEIAAIHAWTAKCQTPQEWEKEKDTAAPSLDGTVGGHVEGTSQ
;
A
#
# COMPACT_ATOMS: atom_id res chain seq x y z
N MET A 1 -24.90 9.36 5.43
CA MET A 1 -23.83 8.86 4.54
C MET A 1 -22.64 8.58 5.44
N ALA A 2 -22.13 7.35 5.47
CA ALA A 2 -21.00 7.02 6.32
C ALA A 2 -19.73 7.62 5.70
N SER A 3 -19.25 8.72 6.26
CA SER A 3 -17.97 9.29 5.89
C SER A 3 -16.87 8.37 6.43
N ILE A 4 -16.11 7.74 5.53
CA ILE A 4 -14.93 6.99 5.93
C ILE A 4 -13.90 7.97 6.48
N THR A 5 -13.29 7.64 7.62
CA THR A 5 -12.25 8.48 8.23
C THR A 5 -10.91 7.75 8.22
N GLU A 6 -9.83 8.52 8.28
CA GLU A 6 -8.45 8.01 8.38
C GLU A 6 -8.31 7.02 9.55
N ALA A 7 -8.85 7.38 10.72
CA ALA A 7 -8.80 6.56 11.92
C ALA A 7 -9.51 5.22 11.72
N SER A 8 -10.73 5.23 11.16
CA SER A 8 -11.49 4.00 10.92
C SER A 8 -10.78 3.06 9.93
N LEU A 9 -10.19 3.60 8.86
CA LEU A 9 -9.40 2.83 7.91
C LEU A 9 -8.17 2.22 8.57
N ARG A 10 -7.44 3.02 9.35
CA ARG A 10 -6.25 2.58 10.08
C ARG A 10 -6.56 1.43 11.03
N GLU A 11 -7.64 1.53 11.80
CA GLU A 11 -8.08 0.47 12.71
C GLU A 11 -8.48 -0.80 11.96
N ALA A 12 -9.28 -0.68 10.89
CA ALA A 12 -9.70 -1.81 10.08
C ALA A 12 -8.49 -2.54 9.46
N ILE A 13 -7.52 -1.81 8.93
CA ILE A 13 -6.27 -2.36 8.40
C ILE A 13 -5.50 -3.08 9.51
N THR A 14 -5.30 -2.43 10.65
CA THR A 14 -4.51 -3.00 11.75
C THR A 14 -5.14 -4.30 12.26
N GLN A 15 -6.46 -4.33 12.46
CA GLN A 15 -7.17 -5.50 12.96
C GLN A 15 -7.30 -6.62 11.93
N ARG A 16 -7.67 -6.32 10.68
CA ARG A 16 -7.93 -7.34 9.65
C ARG A 16 -6.63 -7.89 9.04
N LEU A 17 -5.60 -7.07 8.93
CA LEU A 17 -4.35 -7.40 8.22
C LEU A 17 -3.16 -7.62 9.16
N GLY A 18 -3.36 -7.51 10.48
CA GLY A 18 -2.29 -7.63 11.47
C GLY A 18 -1.11 -6.72 11.16
N ALA A 19 -1.40 -5.52 10.62
CA ALA A 19 -0.37 -4.60 10.20
C ALA A 19 0.37 -4.03 11.41
N ILE A 20 1.70 -4.00 11.33
CA ILE A 20 2.56 -3.46 12.39
C ILE A 20 2.73 -1.95 12.26
N HIS A 21 2.57 -1.42 11.04
CA HIS A 21 2.64 0.00 10.77
C HIS A 21 1.61 0.33 9.68
N VAL A 22 0.82 1.36 9.95
CA VAL A 22 -0.25 1.82 9.08
C VAL A 22 -0.24 3.34 9.10
N GLU A 23 -0.05 3.93 7.94
CA GLU A 23 -0.18 5.36 7.70
C GLU A 23 -1.29 5.54 6.67
N VAL A 24 -2.25 6.40 6.95
CA VAL A 24 -3.35 6.70 6.05
C VAL A 24 -3.36 8.21 5.87
N THR A 25 -3.44 8.67 4.63
CA THR A 25 -3.41 10.08 4.27
C THR A 25 -4.62 10.38 3.39
N ASP A 26 -5.44 11.33 3.83
CA ASP A 26 -6.55 11.84 3.01
C ASP A 26 -6.02 12.77 1.92
N MET A 27 -6.14 12.34 0.67
CA MET A 27 -5.76 13.10 -0.53
C MET A 27 -6.89 13.98 -1.06
N SER A 28 -8.09 13.89 -0.49
CA SER A 28 -9.27 14.68 -0.89
C SER A 28 -9.39 16.02 -0.16
N GLY A 29 -8.43 16.37 0.70
CA GLY A 29 -8.44 17.63 1.45
C GLY A 29 -9.50 17.67 2.56
N GLY A 30 -9.81 16.53 3.18
CA GLY A 30 -10.77 16.43 4.27
C GLY A 30 -12.19 16.04 3.85
N CYS A 31 -12.41 15.71 2.57
CA CYS A 31 -13.70 15.26 2.06
C CYS A 31 -13.94 13.75 2.28
N GLY A 32 -12.89 12.99 2.59
CA GLY A 32 -12.94 11.55 2.77
C GLY A 32 -13.31 10.77 1.49
N GLN A 33 -12.95 11.29 0.32
CA GLN A 33 -13.24 10.64 -0.97
C GLN A 33 -12.02 9.99 -1.63
N ALA A 34 -10.81 10.36 -1.20
CA ALA A 34 -9.57 9.84 -1.75
C ALA A 34 -8.57 9.57 -0.64
N PHE A 35 -8.11 8.31 -0.51
CA PHE A 35 -7.15 7.93 0.52
C PHE A 35 -5.95 7.21 -0.07
N THR A 36 -4.78 7.54 0.48
CA THR A 36 -3.53 6.82 0.23
C THR A 36 -3.07 6.21 1.54
N SER A 37 -2.84 4.90 1.56
CA SER A 37 -2.40 4.19 2.76
C SER A 37 -1.08 3.46 2.54
N LEU A 38 -0.16 3.57 3.50
CA LEU A 38 1.01 2.72 3.62
C LEU A 38 0.71 1.64 4.65
N ILE A 39 0.75 0.39 4.23
CA ILE A 39 0.44 -0.77 5.07
C ILE A 39 1.68 -1.65 5.12
N VAL A 40 2.22 -1.81 6.33
CA VAL A 40 3.34 -2.70 6.61
C VAL A 40 2.84 -3.86 7.45
N SER A 41 2.88 -5.07 6.89
CA SER A 41 2.41 -6.27 7.59
C SER A 41 3.32 -7.46 7.30
N PRO A 42 3.66 -8.28 8.31
CA PRO A 42 4.34 -9.56 8.10
C PRO A 42 3.48 -10.54 7.29
N GLN A 43 2.15 -10.37 7.23
CA GLN A 43 1.28 -11.21 6.40
C GLN A 43 1.57 -11.08 4.90
N PHE A 44 2.25 -10.01 4.48
CA PHE A 44 2.64 -9.81 3.09
C PHE A 44 3.92 -10.56 2.72
N GLN A 45 4.61 -11.13 3.71
CA GLN A 45 5.76 -11.99 3.49
C GLN A 45 5.32 -13.21 2.67
N ASP A 46 6.15 -13.60 1.70
CA ASP A 46 5.87 -14.69 0.74
C ASP A 46 4.66 -14.47 -0.20
N LEU A 47 3.96 -13.34 -0.11
CA LEU A 47 2.89 -12.97 -1.04
C LEU A 47 3.44 -12.10 -2.18
N LYS A 48 3.06 -12.43 -3.42
CA LYS A 48 3.27 -11.57 -4.58
C LYS A 48 2.42 -10.30 -4.47
N SER A 49 2.87 -9.20 -5.08
CA SER A 49 2.17 -7.90 -5.08
C SER A 49 0.67 -8.02 -5.35
N LEU A 50 0.26 -8.72 -6.42
CA LEU A 50 -1.17 -8.91 -6.73
C LEU A 50 -1.96 -9.59 -5.60
N LYS A 51 -1.37 -10.60 -4.92
CA LYS A 51 -2.04 -11.28 -3.80
C LYS A 51 -2.17 -10.36 -2.59
N ARG A 52 -1.14 -9.55 -2.29
CA ARG A 52 -1.19 -8.52 -1.23
C ARG A 52 -2.35 -7.56 -1.48
N HIS A 53 -2.44 -6.99 -2.68
CA HIS A 53 -3.52 -6.09 -3.06
C HIS A 53 -4.91 -6.74 -3.00
N ARG A 54 -5.06 -7.99 -3.48
CA ARG A 54 -6.33 -8.73 -3.35
C ARG A 54 -6.73 -8.92 -1.89
N LEU A 55 -5.77 -9.25 -1.03
CA LEU A 55 -6.00 -9.47 0.39
C LEU A 55 -6.46 -8.17 1.07
N VAL A 56 -5.81 -7.04 0.80
CA VAL A 56 -6.23 -5.72 1.29
C VAL A 56 -7.60 -5.31 0.75
N ASN A 57 -7.84 -5.45 -0.55
CA ASN A 57 -9.13 -5.10 -1.15
C ASN A 57 -10.28 -5.98 -0.66
N THR A 58 -10.00 -7.24 -0.34
CA THR A 58 -11.00 -8.14 0.26
C THR A 58 -11.28 -7.73 1.70
N ALA A 59 -10.22 -7.41 2.45
CA ALA A 59 -10.35 -6.96 3.82
C ALA A 59 -11.12 -5.64 3.94
N LEU A 60 -10.92 -4.68 3.03
CA LEU A 60 -11.51 -3.33 3.07
C LEU A 60 -12.60 -3.11 2.01
N LYS A 61 -13.27 -4.18 1.57
CA LYS A 61 -14.18 -4.12 0.42
C LYS A 61 -15.29 -3.07 0.60
N ASP A 62 -15.89 -3.03 1.78
CA ASP A 62 -17.01 -2.13 2.10
C ASP A 62 -16.54 -0.68 2.19
N GLU A 63 -15.37 -0.44 2.78
CA GLU A 63 -14.78 0.89 2.90
C GLU A 63 -14.34 1.43 1.53
N ILE A 64 -13.65 0.61 0.72
CA ILE A 64 -13.22 0.99 -0.64
C ILE A 64 -14.44 1.26 -1.53
N ALA A 65 -15.54 0.52 -1.38
CA ALA A 65 -16.76 0.77 -2.14
C ALA A 65 -17.40 2.13 -1.82
N ALA A 66 -17.13 2.70 -0.64
CA ALA A 66 -17.61 4.02 -0.23
C ALA A 66 -16.68 5.17 -0.64
N ILE A 67 -15.44 4.88 -1.06
CA ILE A 67 -14.40 5.86 -1.42
C ILE A 67 -14.30 5.95 -2.94
N HIS A 68 -14.12 7.15 -3.49
CA HIS A 68 -13.95 7.33 -4.94
C HIS A 68 -12.57 6.88 -5.44
N ALA A 69 -11.51 7.19 -4.68
CA ALA A 69 -10.15 6.82 -5.03
C ALA A 69 -9.40 6.22 -3.84
N TRP A 70 -8.83 5.03 -4.04
CA TRP A 70 -8.09 4.31 -3.01
C TRP A 70 -6.75 3.83 -3.54
N THR A 71 -5.68 4.18 -2.83
CA THR A 71 -4.32 3.69 -3.09
C THR A 71 -3.76 3.06 -1.83
N ALA A 72 -3.24 1.84 -1.92
CA ALA A 72 -2.58 1.17 -0.80
C ALA A 72 -1.20 0.64 -1.22
N LYS A 73 -0.15 1.10 -0.53
CA LYS A 73 1.20 0.55 -0.65
C LYS A 73 1.36 -0.57 0.36
N CYS A 74 1.51 -1.81 -0.11
CA CYS A 74 1.57 -3.01 0.72
C CYS A 74 3.00 -3.54 0.80
N GLN A 75 3.67 -3.34 1.94
CA GLN A 75 5.07 -3.69 2.12
C GLN A 75 5.28 -4.65 3.29
N THR A 76 6.29 -5.50 3.17
CA THR A 76 6.78 -6.27 4.31
C THR A 76 7.58 -5.38 5.25
N PRO A 77 7.71 -5.75 6.53
CA PRO A 77 8.56 -5.02 7.48
C PRO A 77 9.99 -4.83 6.96
N GLN A 78 10.56 -5.88 6.34
CA GLN A 78 11.91 -5.86 5.77
C GLN A 78 12.05 -4.88 4.60
N GLU A 79 11.05 -4.77 3.73
CA GLU A 79 11.04 -3.80 2.63
C GLU A 79 10.92 -2.37 3.16
N TRP A 80 10.08 -2.15 4.18
CA TRP A 80 9.87 -0.84 4.80
C TRP A 80 11.12 -0.34 5.54
N GLU A 81 11.80 -1.22 6.27
CA GLU A 81 13.08 -0.89 6.92
C GLU A 81 14.14 -0.50 5.89
N LYS A 82 14.26 -1.26 4.79
CA LYS A 82 15.18 -0.93 3.70
C LYS A 82 14.87 0.42 3.07
N GLU A 83 13.60 0.70 2.77
CA GLU A 83 13.18 1.99 2.17
C GLU A 83 13.40 3.19 3.12
N LYS A 84 13.19 3.01 4.43
CA LYS A 84 13.51 4.06 5.41
C LYS A 84 15.00 4.39 5.44
N ASP A 85 15.84 3.37 5.32
CA ASP A 85 17.29 3.53 5.30
C ASP A 85 17.79 4.15 3.98
N THR A 86 17.13 3.82 2.86
CA THR A 86 17.42 4.38 1.53
C THR A 86 16.73 5.72 1.21
N ALA A 87 16.01 6.32 2.16
CA ALA A 87 15.43 7.66 2.00
C ALA A 87 16.49 8.79 1.97
N ALA A 88 17.78 8.48 2.15
CA ALA A 88 18.88 9.32 1.68
C ALA A 88 19.15 9.00 0.19
N PRO A 89 19.11 9.98 -0.72
CA PRO A 89 19.07 9.71 -2.15
C PRO A 89 20.40 9.15 -2.62
N SER A 90 20.49 7.84 -2.79
CA SER A 90 21.46 7.26 -3.71
C SER A 90 20.75 7.11 -5.04
N LEU A 91 20.96 8.10 -5.91
CA LEU A 91 20.76 7.95 -7.35
C LEU A 91 21.75 6.89 -7.85
N ASP A 92 21.46 5.61 -7.66
CA ASP A 92 22.26 4.53 -8.23
C ASP A 92 21.42 3.72 -9.22
N GLY A 93 21.65 4.03 -10.50
CA GLY A 93 21.77 3.02 -11.55
C GLY A 93 20.48 2.40 -12.08
N THR A 94 19.83 3.08 -13.04
CA THR A 94 19.21 2.35 -14.15
C THR A 94 20.33 1.74 -15.00
N VAL A 95 20.89 0.60 -14.58
CA VAL A 95 21.77 -0.20 -15.44
C VAL A 95 21.00 -1.42 -15.94
N GLY A 96 20.91 -1.56 -17.26
CA GLY A 96 20.49 -2.80 -17.90
C GLY A 96 19.02 -2.88 -18.34
N GLY A 97 18.49 -1.84 -18.97
CA GLY A 97 17.35 -1.99 -19.89
C GLY A 97 17.76 -2.79 -21.13
N HIS A 98 18.04 -4.09 -20.98
CA HIS A 98 18.22 -5.00 -22.10
C HIS A 98 16.87 -5.61 -22.45
N VAL A 99 16.24 -5.10 -23.51
CA VAL A 99 15.15 -5.81 -24.19
C VAL A 99 15.80 -6.71 -25.23
N GLU A 100 15.94 -7.98 -24.91
CA GLU A 100 16.45 -8.98 -25.85
C GLU A 100 15.34 -9.27 -26.86
N GLY A 101 15.32 -8.47 -27.95
CA GLY A 101 14.42 -8.66 -29.07
C GLY A 101 14.72 -10.00 -29.74
N THR A 102 13.79 -10.95 -29.61
CA THR A 102 13.83 -12.23 -30.32
C THR A 102 13.87 -11.99 -31.83
N SER A 103 15.01 -12.29 -32.46
CA SER A 103 15.10 -12.42 -33.92
C SER A 103 14.32 -13.66 -34.36
N GLN A 104 13.39 -13.47 -35.30
CA GLN A 104 13.15 -14.38 -36.43
C GLN A 104 12.95 -13.55 -37.69
#